data_AF-A0A1Z9VUG5-F1
#
_entry.id   AF-A0A1Z9VUG5-F1
#
_cell.length_a   1.000
_cell.length_b   1.000
_cell.length_c   1.000
_cell.angle_alpha   90.00
_cell.angle_beta   90.00
_cell.angle_gamma   90.00
#
_symmetry.space_group_name_H-M   'P 1'
#
loop_
_entity.id
_entity.type
_entity.pdbx_description
1 polymer ?
#
loop_
_entity_poly.entity_id
_entity_poly.type
_entity_poly.pdbx_seq_one_letter_code
_entity_poly.pdbx_strand_id
1 'polypeptide(L)'
;MGQVDLLMSPHTEENWLQHEMGFVVARKHAQRFSQIAVVLAFILPLLALWSGISWAILLIPLFHFVGIMIERWLFFAEAKHVVTLFYGDRH
;
A
#
# COMPACT_ATOMS: atom_id res chain seq x y z
N MET A 1 28.90 30.38 -11.20
CA MET A 1 27.98 29.47 -10.49
C MET A 1 27.64 28.36 -11.48
N GLY A 2 28.10 27.14 -11.22
CA GLY A 2 28.00 26.03 -12.18
C GLY A 2 26.62 25.38 -12.13
N GLN A 3 25.95 25.31 -13.27
CA GLN A 3 24.69 24.59 -13.45
C GLN A 3 24.99 23.09 -13.30
N VAL A 4 24.50 22.48 -12.22
CA VAL A 4 24.66 21.03 -11.99
C VAL A 4 23.53 20.34 -12.74
N ASP A 5 23.85 19.72 -13.87
CA ASP A 5 22.90 18.92 -14.64
C ASP A 5 22.88 17.48 -14.10
N LEU A 6 21.68 16.89 -13.99
CA LEU A 6 21.51 15.51 -13.54
C LEU A 6 22.05 14.57 -14.64
N LEU A 7 23.20 13.93 -14.37
CA LEU A 7 23.94 13.06 -15.29
C LEU A 7 23.19 11.79 -15.77
N MET A 8 21.99 11.53 -15.26
CA MET A 8 21.20 10.36 -15.62
C MET A 8 19.71 10.72 -15.53
N SER A 9 18.97 10.56 -16.63
CA SER A 9 17.51 10.47 -16.56
C SER A 9 17.16 9.40 -15.54
N PRO A 10 16.26 9.65 -14.56
CA PRO A 10 15.79 8.59 -13.70
C PRO A 10 15.17 7.55 -14.62
N HIS A 11 15.82 6.40 -14.75
CA HIS A 11 15.25 5.25 -15.43
C HIS A 11 14.10 4.81 -14.52
N THR A 12 12.99 5.52 -14.67
CA THR A 12 11.73 5.19 -14.05
C THR A 12 11.26 4.03 -14.89
N GLU A 13 11.80 2.84 -14.62
CA GLU A 13 11.11 1.63 -15.01
C GLU A 13 9.73 1.76 -14.37
N GLU A 14 8.74 2.14 -15.17
CA GLU A 14 7.36 1.82 -14.88
C GLU A 14 7.32 0.31 -14.75
N ASN A 15 7.51 -0.13 -13.51
CA ASN A 15 7.64 -1.53 -13.17
C ASN A 15 6.38 -2.24 -13.67
N TRP A 16 6.54 -3.31 -14.44
CA TRP A 16 5.48 -4.08 -15.09
C TRP A 16 4.32 -4.44 -14.14
N LEU A 17 4.62 -4.57 -12.83
CA LEU A 17 3.64 -4.69 -11.75
C LEU A 17 2.56 -3.60 -11.76
N GLN A 18 2.84 -2.38 -12.21
CA GLN A 18 1.92 -1.25 -12.11
C GLN A 18 0.83 -1.22 -13.17
N HIS A 19 1.18 -1.65 -14.38
CA HIS A 19 0.23 -1.77 -15.48
C HIS A 19 -0.67 -3.00 -15.27
N GLU A 20 -0.11 -4.10 -14.73
CA GLU A 20 -0.84 -5.36 -14.58
C GLU A 20 -1.67 -5.45 -13.27
N MET A 21 -1.22 -4.85 -12.15
CA MET A 21 -1.86 -5.06 -10.83
C MET A 21 -3.02 -4.13 -10.47
N GLY A 22 -3.62 -3.41 -11.41
CA GLY A 22 -4.87 -2.68 -11.12
C GLY A 22 -4.74 -1.57 -10.06
N PHE A 23 -3.56 -0.95 -9.93
CA PHE A 23 -3.30 0.16 -9.00
C PHE A 23 -4.23 1.37 -9.21
N VAL A 24 -4.85 1.50 -10.39
CA VAL A 24 -5.87 2.52 -10.68
C VAL A 24 -7.09 2.37 -9.77
N VAL A 25 -7.55 1.13 -9.54
CA VAL A 25 -8.69 0.84 -8.65
C VAL A 25 -8.30 1.05 -7.19
N ALA A 26 -7.09 0.64 -6.83
CA ALA A 26 -6.50 0.84 -5.50
C ALA A 26 -6.45 2.33 -5.14
N ARG A 27 -6.00 3.19 -6.06
CA ARG A 27 -5.91 4.64 -5.86
C ARG A 27 -7.29 5.29 -5.68
N LYS A 28 -8.26 4.95 -6.53
CA LYS A 28 -9.62 5.51 -6.45
C LYS A 28 -10.33 5.14 -5.13
N HIS A 29 -9.96 4.02 -4.52
CA HIS A 29 -10.58 3.51 -3.30
C HIS A 29 -9.60 3.37 -2.13
N ALA A 30 -8.46 4.08 -2.16
CA ALA A 30 -7.35 3.86 -1.23
C ALA A 30 -7.79 4.01 0.23
N GLN A 31 -8.63 5.02 0.52
CA GLN A 31 -9.20 5.21 1.85
C GLN A 31 -10.07 4.03 2.32
N ARG A 32 -10.92 3.48 1.45
CA ARG A 32 -11.77 2.33 1.81
C ARG A 32 -10.92 1.08 2.04
N PHE A 33 -9.93 0.84 1.18
CA PHE A 33 -9.01 -0.28 1.36
C PHE A 33 -8.14 -0.11 2.61
N SER A 34 -7.74 1.12 2.96
CA SER A 34 -7.00 1.41 4.19
C SER A 34 -7.83 1.06 5.43
N GLN A 35 -9.11 1.44 5.45
CA GLN A 35 -10.01 1.04 6.54
C GLN A 35 -10.15 -0.47 6.64
N ILE A 36 -10.32 -1.17 5.51
CA ILE A 36 -10.40 -2.64 5.48
C ILE A 36 -9.09 -3.27 5.99
N ALA A 37 -7.94 -2.75 5.57
CA ALA A 37 -6.63 -3.21 6.02
C ALA A 37 -6.49 -3.10 7.53
N VAL A 38 -6.86 -1.96 8.12
CA VAL A 38 -6.82 -1.74 9.57
C VAL A 38 -7.77 -2.69 10.31
N VAL A 39 -8.98 -2.86 9.78
CA VAL A 39 -9.97 -3.77 10.38
C VAL A 39 -9.46 -5.20 10.38
N LEU A 40 -8.91 -5.69 9.26
CA LEU A 40 -8.43 -7.06 9.12
C LEU A 40 -7.11 -7.31 9.86
N ALA A 41 -6.19 -6.33 9.86
CA ALA A 41 -4.89 -6.48 10.49
C ALA A 41 -4.93 -6.32 12.01
N PHE A 42 -5.84 -5.49 12.54
CA PHE A 42 -5.82 -5.10 13.96
C PHE A 42 -7.15 -5.34 14.65
N ILE A 43 -8.25 -4.73 14.18
CA ILE A 43 -9.53 -4.73 14.93
C ILE A 43 -10.09 -6.15 15.06
N LEU A 44 -10.23 -6.86 13.94
CA LEU A 44 -10.81 -8.21 13.92
C LEU A 44 -9.95 -9.22 14.72
N PRO A 45 -8.61 -9.28 14.56
CA PRO A 45 -7.75 -10.12 15.40
C PRO A 45 -7.87 -9.81 16.90
N LEU A 46 -7.87 -8.53 17.28
CA LEU A 46 -7.96 -8.13 18.69
C LEU A 46 -9.31 -8.49 19.30
N LEU A 47 -10.42 -8.27 18.58
CA LEU A 47 -11.75 -8.68 19.04
C LEU A 47 -11.86 -10.20 19.16
N ALA A 48 -11.30 -10.95 18.20
CA ALA A 48 -11.28 -12.40 18.25
C ALA A 48 -10.48 -12.93 19.45
N LEU A 49 -9.31 -12.34 19.74
CA LEU A 49 -8.53 -12.67 20.93
C LEU A 49 -9.29 -12.35 22.22
N TRP A 50 -9.95 -11.18 22.28
CA TRP A 50 -10.70 -10.76 23.46
C TRP A 50 -11.94 -11.64 23.72
N SER A 51 -12.58 -12.14 22.66
CA SER A 51 -13.78 -12.98 22.77
C SER A 51 -13.53 -14.34 23.44
N GLY A 52 -12.28 -14.79 23.55
CA GLY A 52 -11.93 -16.10 24.11
C GLY A 52 -12.35 -17.29 23.23
N ILE A 53 -12.75 -17.05 21.97
CA ILE A 53 -13.14 -18.10 21.02
C ILE A 53 -11.89 -18.88 20.60
N SER A 54 -11.71 -20.07 21.17
CA SER A 54 -10.52 -20.90 21.02
C SER A 54 -10.24 -21.32 19.57
N TRP A 55 -11.27 -21.58 18.75
CA TRP A 55 -11.08 -21.96 17.36
C TRP A 55 -10.67 -20.79 16.45
N ALA A 56 -10.94 -19.54 16.87
CA ALA A 56 -10.58 -18.36 16.09
C ALA A 56 -9.07 -18.14 15.99
N ILE A 57 -8.29 -18.75 16.90
CA ILE A 57 -6.82 -18.69 16.89
C ILE A 57 -6.19 -19.18 15.58
N LEU A 58 -6.88 -20.05 14.84
CA LEU A 58 -6.43 -20.55 13.54
C LEU A 58 -6.66 -19.53 12.42
N LEU A 59 -7.66 -18.65 12.55
CA LEU A 59 -8.03 -17.68 11.53
C LEU A 59 -7.42 -16.30 11.75
N ILE A 60 -7.09 -15.96 13.00
CA ILE A 60 -6.43 -14.69 13.37
C ILE A 60 -5.19 -14.42 12.51
N PRO A 61 -4.23 -15.35 12.33
CA PRO A 61 -3.06 -15.11 11.50
C PRO A 61 -3.40 -14.84 10.04
N LEU A 62 -4.44 -15.49 9.51
CA LEU A 62 -4.85 -15.32 8.12
C LEU A 62 -5.40 -13.91 7.88
N PHE A 63 -6.33 -13.46 8.72
CA PHE A 63 -6.87 -12.11 8.61
C PHE A 63 -5.81 -11.04 8.84
N HIS A 64 -4.93 -11.26 9.82
CA HIS A 64 -3.81 -10.36 10.07
C HIS A 64 -2.91 -10.23 8.84
N PHE A 65 -2.50 -11.36 8.27
CA PHE A 65 -1.65 -11.40 7.09
C PHE A 65 -2.29 -10.71 5.88
N VAL A 66 -3.58 -10.97 5.62
CA VAL A 66 -4.32 -10.32 4.54
C VAL A 66 -4.36 -8.81 4.73
N GLY A 67 -4.65 -8.34 5.95
CA GLY A 67 -4.66 -6.90 6.27
C GLY A 67 -3.31 -6.24 6.01
N ILE A 68 -2.21 -6.86 6.47
CA ILE A 68 -0.85 -6.36 6.25
C ILE A 68 -0.47 -6.34 4.76
N MET A 69 -0.88 -7.34 3.97
CA MET A 69 -0.63 -7.36 2.53
C MET A 69 -1.34 -6.20 1.83
N ILE A 70 -2.60 -5.91 2.21
CA ILE A 70 -3.36 -4.78 1.66
C ILE A 70 -2.69 -3.45 2.04
N GLU A 71 -2.28 -3.27 3.30
CA GLU A 71 -1.60 -2.06 3.76
C GLU A 71 -0.28 -1.82 2.99
N ARG A 72 0.55 -2.85 2.84
CA ARG A 72 1.80 -2.76 2.08
C ARG A 72 1.55 -2.39 0.64
N TRP A 73 0.54 -2.99 0.01
CA TRP A 73 0.18 -2.67 -1.36
C TRP A 73 -0.30 -1.22 -1.52
N LEU A 74 -1.10 -0.71 -0.59
CA LEU A 74 -1.53 0.70 -0.57
C LEU A 74 -0.36 1.67 -0.36
N PHE A 75 0.59 1.35 0.51
CA PHE A 75 1.79 2.15 0.71
C PHE A 75 2.58 2.33 -0.60
N PHE A 76 2.79 1.24 -1.34
CA PHE A 76 3.43 1.32 -2.66
C PHE A 76 2.59 2.12 -3.67
N ALA A 77 1.26 2.02 -3.60
CA ALA A 77 0.35 2.78 -4.45
C ALA A 77 0.45 4.30 -4.21
N GLU A 78 0.56 4.71 -2.95
CA GLU A 78 0.58 6.11 -2.50
C GLU A 78 1.99 6.74 -2.58
N ALA A 79 3.05 6.02 -2.24
CA ALA A 79 4.42 6.52 -2.29
C ALA A 79 4.83 7.01 -3.70
N LYS A 80 4.29 6.39 -4.77
CA LYS A 80 4.54 6.87 -6.14
C LYS A 80 3.81 8.17 -6.48
N HIS A 81 2.69 8.49 -5.83
CA HIS A 81 2.00 9.76 -6.04
C HIS A 81 2.86 10.94 -5.58
N VAL A 82 3.57 10.78 -4.44
CA VAL A 82 4.47 11.81 -3.91
C VAL A 82 5.65 12.04 -4.85
N VAL A 83 6.20 10.98 -5.45
CA VAL A 83 7.29 11.08 -6.43
C VAL A 83 6.82 11.75 -7.72
N THR A 84 5.65 11.39 -8.25
CA THR A 84 5.10 12.05 -9.43
C THR A 84 4.81 13.53 -9.18
N LEU A 85 4.36 13.92 -7.98
CA LEU A 85 4.18 15.33 -7.62
C LEU A 85 5.53 16.08 -7.58
N PHE A 86 6.58 15.46 -7.02
CA PHE A 86 7.90 16.08 -6.88
C PHE A 86 8.67 16.25 -8.20
N TYR A 87 8.42 15.37 -9.18
CA TYR A 87 9.03 15.44 -10.52
C TYR A 87 8.11 16.03 -11.59
N GLY A 88 6.80 16.10 -11.36
CA GLY A 88 5.82 16.67 -12.30
C GLY A 88 5.86 18.20 -12.39
N ASP A 89 6.25 18.88 -11.32
CA ASP A 89 6.39 20.36 -11.28
C ASP A 89 7.67 20.90 -11.95
N ARG A 90 8.44 20.05 -12.66
CA ARG A 90 9.66 20.45 -13.38
C ARG A 90 9.54 20.49 -14.91
N HIS A 91 8.32 20.45 -15.45
CA HIS A 91 8.09 20.63 -16.89
C HIS A 91 7.32 21.92 -17.19
#